data_AF-A0A2H3CHB4-F1
#
_entry.id   AF-A0A2H3CHB4-F1
#
_cell.length_a   1.000
_cell.length_b   1.000
_cell.length_c   1.000
_cell.angle_alpha   90.00
_cell.angle_beta   90.00
_cell.angle_gamma   90.00
#
_symmetry.space_group_name_H-M   'P 1'
#
loop_
_entity.id
_entity.type
_entity.pdbx_description
1 polymer ?
#
loop_
_entity_poly.entity_id
_entity_poly.type
_entity_poly.pdbx_seq_one_letter_code
_entity_poly.pdbx_strand_id
1 'polypeptide(L)'
;MLTYGYIDYNIAVMFPRSASLSECRLPYWKSWDGTNNWWLYDTAQGEHDYDPFAFDVALLGFHLCESFQHLPPYAPFVAPLLDMMVHQDTKKRFTAREALQFFDDMYPQLSEAELEFAPPQGWNLSHPYETFDRWQDLPLDFVQRWACYRKPPIPWSTKVLRYLCRYRWVHYVVVRVRRFHSGFKFGALLLDGMLRFFQGACLQGSG
;
A
#
# COMPACT_ATOMS: atom_id res chain seq x y z
N MET A 1 -7.01 -0.42 31.76
CA MET A 1 -6.01 0.28 30.94
C MET A 1 -5.28 -0.77 30.12
N LEU A 2 -5.45 -0.77 28.79
CA LEU A 2 -4.72 -1.67 27.91
C LEU A 2 -3.32 -1.09 27.71
N THR A 3 -2.27 -1.89 27.92
CA THR A 3 -0.88 -1.48 27.65
C THR A 3 -0.34 -2.36 26.53
N TYR A 4 0.17 -1.73 25.47
CA TYR A 4 0.83 -2.40 24.36
C TYR A 4 2.29 -1.95 24.29
N GLY A 5 3.14 -2.81 23.75
CA GLY A 5 4.57 -2.51 23.56
C GLY A 5 5.06 -3.12 22.25
N TYR A 6 5.77 -2.32 21.46
CA TYR A 6 6.50 -2.80 20.29
C TYR A 6 7.83 -3.43 20.74
N ILE A 7 8.15 -4.61 20.19
CA ILE A 7 9.36 -5.39 20.47
C ILE A 7 10.06 -5.76 19.16
N ASP A 8 11.22 -6.41 19.25
CA ASP A 8 12.02 -6.92 18.13
C ASP A 8 12.53 -5.85 17.15
N TYR A 9 13.39 -4.96 17.66
CA TYR A 9 13.99 -3.85 16.91
C TYR A 9 15.26 -4.25 16.12
N ASN A 10 15.53 -5.55 15.91
CA ASN A 10 16.76 -6.03 15.28
C ASN A 10 16.95 -5.54 13.82
N ILE A 11 15.87 -5.23 13.12
CA ILE A 11 15.86 -4.71 11.75
C ILE A 11 15.47 -3.22 11.67
N ALA A 12 15.24 -2.57 12.82
CA ALA A 12 14.87 -1.16 12.87
C ALA A 12 16.00 -0.27 12.37
N VAL A 13 15.64 0.82 11.69
CA VAL A 13 16.60 1.79 11.15
C VAL A 13 16.36 3.16 11.80
N MET A 14 17.43 3.75 12.33
CA MET A 14 17.42 5.13 12.79
C MET A 14 18.06 6.02 11.73
N PHE A 15 17.29 6.98 11.22
CA PHE A 15 17.81 8.02 10.33
C PHE A 15 18.43 9.18 11.12
N PRO A 16 19.41 9.90 10.54
CA PRO A 16 19.94 11.12 11.14
C PRO A 16 18.82 12.14 11.37
N ARG A 17 18.83 12.84 12.50
CA ARG A 17 17.83 13.88 12.83
C ARG A 17 17.80 15.05 11.83
N SER A 18 18.91 15.25 11.11
CA SER A 18 19.05 16.28 10.09
C SER A 18 18.50 15.87 8.72
N ALA A 19 18.21 14.58 8.50
CA ALA A 19 17.67 14.10 7.23
C ALA A 19 16.20 14.49 7.09
N SER A 20 15.81 14.97 5.92
CA SER A 20 14.40 15.15 5.60
C SER A 20 13.71 13.80 5.37
N LEU A 21 12.39 13.72 5.61
CA LEU A 21 11.62 12.48 5.38
C LEU A 21 11.74 11.96 3.94
N SER A 22 11.83 12.86 2.94
CA SER A 22 12.02 12.48 1.55
C SER A 22 13.38 11.85 1.24
N GLU A 23 14.41 12.16 2.03
CA GLU A 23 15.76 11.59 1.89
C GLU A 23 15.89 10.25 2.62
N CYS A 24 15.00 9.97 3.58
CA CYS A 24 14.96 8.73 4.34
C CYS A 24 14.42 7.58 3.47
N ARG A 25 15.19 7.18 2.46
CA ARG A 25 14.87 6.07 1.55
C ARG A 25 15.71 4.85 1.91
N LEU A 26 15.11 3.67 1.86
CA LEU A 26 15.84 2.41 1.99
C LEU A 26 15.83 1.64 0.68
N PRO A 27 16.92 0.91 0.37
CA PRO A 27 16.94 0.06 -0.81
C PRO A 27 15.86 -1.02 -0.73
N TYR A 28 15.28 -1.37 -1.87
CA TYR A 28 14.10 -2.25 -1.93
C TYR A 28 14.26 -3.58 -1.17
N TRP A 29 15.45 -4.18 -1.15
CA TRP A 29 15.64 -5.49 -0.53
C TRP A 29 15.48 -5.46 0.99
N LYS A 30 15.59 -4.28 1.63
CA LYS A 30 15.36 -4.14 3.07
C LYS A 30 13.89 -4.27 3.45
N SER A 31 12.95 -4.04 2.53
CA SER A 31 11.52 -4.30 2.81
C SER A 31 11.22 -5.79 2.92
N TRP A 32 12.15 -6.65 2.49
CA TRP A 32 12.00 -8.10 2.53
C TRP A 32 12.48 -8.69 3.85
N ASP A 33 13.23 -7.94 4.64
CA ASP A 33 13.63 -8.33 5.98
C ASP A 33 12.36 -8.52 6.83
N GLY A 34 12.19 -9.70 7.44
CA GLY A 34 11.03 -10.05 8.27
C GLY A 34 9.73 -10.39 7.51
N THR A 35 9.52 -9.90 6.28
CA THR A 35 8.28 -10.12 5.50
C THR A 35 8.44 -11.08 4.32
N ASN A 36 9.70 -11.31 3.88
CA ASN A 36 10.06 -12.03 2.66
C ASN A 36 9.33 -11.54 1.38
N ASN A 37 8.86 -10.28 1.35
CA ASN A 37 8.08 -9.68 0.24
C ASN A 37 6.70 -10.33 -0.01
N TRP A 38 6.15 -11.09 0.94
CA TRP A 38 4.85 -11.76 0.76
C TRP A 38 3.66 -10.94 1.28
N TRP A 39 3.89 -10.06 2.25
CA TRP A 39 2.80 -9.37 2.96
C TRP A 39 2.46 -8.01 2.32
N LEU A 40 3.47 -7.27 1.85
CA LEU A 40 3.32 -5.97 1.22
C LEU A 40 3.94 -5.94 -0.17
N TYR A 41 3.27 -5.24 -1.08
CA TYR A 41 3.67 -5.18 -2.49
C TYR A 41 4.35 -3.88 -2.90
N ASP A 42 4.74 -3.03 -1.94
CA ASP A 42 5.37 -1.73 -2.19
C ASP A 42 6.64 -1.82 -3.06
N THR A 43 7.35 -2.95 -2.97
CA THR A 43 8.56 -3.23 -3.76
C THR A 43 8.41 -4.41 -4.72
N ALA A 44 7.21 -4.99 -4.80
CA ALA A 44 6.98 -6.25 -5.49
C ALA A 44 6.93 -6.13 -7.01
N GLN A 45 6.96 -4.91 -7.53
CA GLN A 45 6.92 -4.61 -8.96
C GLN A 45 8.21 -3.92 -9.43
N GLY A 46 9.30 -4.09 -8.66
CA GLY A 46 10.67 -3.73 -9.04
C GLY A 46 11.08 -2.30 -8.68
N GLU A 47 10.46 -1.70 -7.67
CA GLU A 47 10.93 -0.46 -7.05
C GLU A 47 12.40 -0.63 -6.61
N HIS A 48 13.20 0.43 -6.77
CA HIS A 48 14.62 0.40 -6.45
C HIS A 48 14.90 0.81 -4.99
N ASP A 49 14.02 1.63 -4.43
CA ASP A 49 13.99 2.05 -3.04
C ASP A 49 12.52 2.10 -2.56
N TYR A 50 12.32 2.28 -1.26
CA TYR A 50 10.99 2.45 -0.67
C TYR A 50 11.01 3.48 0.46
N ASP A 51 9.80 3.94 0.82
CA ASP A 51 9.58 4.83 1.96
C ASP A 51 9.42 3.97 3.22
N PRO A 52 10.36 3.98 4.18
CA PRO A 52 10.24 3.17 5.38
C PRO A 52 9.05 3.61 6.25
N PHE A 53 8.73 4.90 6.31
CA PHE A 53 7.63 5.39 7.14
C PHE A 53 6.28 5.02 6.55
N ALA A 54 6.11 5.18 5.23
CA ALA A 54 4.88 4.74 4.58
C ALA A 54 4.74 3.22 4.61
N PHE A 55 5.85 2.49 4.54
CA PHE A 55 5.87 1.02 4.63
C PHE A 55 5.43 0.54 6.01
N ASP A 56 5.91 1.16 7.10
CA ASP A 56 5.47 0.82 8.46
C ASP A 56 3.95 1.02 8.64
N VAL A 57 3.39 2.10 8.09
CA VAL A 57 1.94 2.34 8.11
C VAL A 57 1.19 1.26 7.32
N ALA A 58 1.70 0.86 6.16
CA ALA A 58 1.10 -0.21 5.38
C ALA A 58 1.19 -1.56 6.07
N LEU A 59 2.29 -1.83 6.79
CA LEU A 59 2.48 -3.08 7.52
C LEU A 59 1.52 -3.17 8.71
N LEU A 60 1.38 -2.08 9.46
CA LEU A 60 0.38 -1.99 10.50
C LEU A 60 -1.04 -2.12 9.92
N GLY A 61 -1.34 -1.40 8.83
CA GLY A 61 -2.61 -1.47 8.13
C GLY A 61 -2.94 -2.88 7.62
N PHE A 62 -1.95 -3.64 7.15
CA PHE A 62 -2.09 -5.05 6.79
C PHE A 62 -2.51 -5.88 8.00
N HIS A 63 -1.82 -5.77 9.14
CA HIS A 63 -2.20 -6.50 10.36
C HIS A 63 -3.59 -6.12 10.88
N LEU A 64 -3.97 -4.83 10.76
CA LEU A 64 -5.31 -4.37 11.08
C LEU A 64 -6.35 -4.92 10.10
N CYS A 65 -6.03 -5.05 8.80
CA CYS A 65 -6.92 -5.68 7.84
C CYS A 65 -7.15 -7.16 8.19
N GLU A 66 -6.09 -7.91 8.47
CA GLU A 66 -6.20 -9.33 8.86
C GLU A 66 -7.12 -9.50 10.08
N SER A 67 -7.05 -8.57 11.02
CA SER A 67 -7.83 -8.62 12.27
C SER A 67 -9.25 -8.06 12.14
N PHE A 68 -9.45 -7.00 11.35
CA PHE A 68 -10.61 -6.10 11.49
C PHE A 68 -11.29 -5.73 10.17
N GLN A 69 -10.83 -6.23 9.01
CA GLN A 69 -11.44 -5.85 7.72
C GLN A 69 -12.92 -6.21 7.58
N HIS A 70 -13.45 -7.09 8.43
CA HIS A 70 -14.86 -7.51 8.47
C HIS A 70 -15.75 -6.61 9.32
N LEU A 71 -15.18 -5.65 10.06
CA LEU A 71 -15.92 -4.72 10.91
C LEU A 71 -16.65 -3.57 10.21
N PRO A 72 -16.37 -3.17 8.95
CA PRO A 72 -17.06 -2.03 8.33
C PRO A 72 -18.59 -2.05 8.41
N PRO A 73 -19.31 -3.18 8.27
CA PRO A 73 -20.76 -3.20 8.45
C PRO A 73 -21.25 -2.73 9.83
N TYR A 74 -20.38 -2.77 10.85
CA TYR A 74 -20.67 -2.38 12.25
C TYR A 74 -19.98 -1.08 12.65
N ALA A 75 -18.85 -0.76 12.03
CA ALA A 75 -18.08 0.45 12.26
C ALA A 75 -17.61 1.01 10.92
N PRO A 76 -18.46 1.76 10.18
CA PRO A 76 -18.21 2.13 8.78
C PRO A 76 -16.89 2.87 8.53
N PHE A 77 -16.43 3.68 9.49
CA PHE A 77 -15.18 4.44 9.40
C PHE A 77 -13.91 3.55 9.34
N VAL A 78 -14.02 2.27 9.72
CA VAL A 78 -12.93 1.31 9.62
C VAL A 78 -12.55 1.07 8.15
N ALA A 79 -13.51 1.09 7.22
CA ALA A 79 -13.21 0.94 5.79
C ALA A 79 -12.26 2.01 5.25
N PRO A 80 -12.57 3.33 5.32
CA PRO A 80 -11.67 4.37 4.84
C PRO A 80 -10.33 4.38 5.60
N LEU A 81 -10.31 4.13 6.91
CA LEU A 81 -9.06 4.03 7.68
C LEU A 81 -8.14 2.94 7.11
N LEU A 82 -8.67 1.71 6.95
CA LEU A 82 -7.89 0.58 6.46
C LEU A 82 -7.42 0.80 5.01
N ASP A 83 -8.30 1.22 4.10
CA ASP A 83 -7.97 1.49 2.69
C ASP A 83 -6.84 2.50 2.54
N MET A 84 -6.85 3.55 3.36
CA MET A 84 -5.84 4.61 3.32
C MET A 84 -4.52 4.20 3.98
N MET A 85 -4.52 3.31 4.98
CA MET A 85 -3.28 2.76 5.52
C MET A 85 -2.61 1.79 4.55
N VAL A 86 -3.38 0.97 3.82
CA VAL A 86 -2.85 0.00 2.82
C VAL A 86 -2.94 0.49 1.38
N HIS A 87 -3.03 1.81 1.18
CA HIS A 87 -3.17 2.38 -0.14
C HIS A 87 -1.94 2.07 -1.01
N GLN A 88 -2.15 1.66 -2.27
CA GLN A 88 -1.07 1.24 -3.19
C GLN A 88 -0.18 2.40 -3.63
N ASP A 89 -0.77 3.59 -3.78
CA ASP A 89 -0.03 4.82 -4.01
C ASP A 89 0.45 5.36 -2.66
N THR A 90 1.76 5.31 -2.43
CA THR A 90 2.40 5.75 -1.18
C THR A 90 2.18 7.23 -0.90
N LYS A 91 1.93 8.06 -1.92
CA LYS A 91 1.66 9.50 -1.74
C LYS A 91 0.25 9.79 -1.24
N LYS A 92 -0.68 8.87 -1.48
CA LYS A 92 -2.06 8.96 -1.00
C LYS A 92 -2.27 8.22 0.30
N ARG A 93 -1.34 7.34 0.67
CA ARG A 93 -1.39 6.59 1.92
C ARG A 93 -1.35 7.55 3.09
N PHE A 94 -2.11 7.26 4.14
CA PHE A 94 -1.96 7.98 5.39
C PHE A 94 -0.54 7.83 5.93
N THR A 95 -0.04 8.91 6.52
CA THR A 95 1.03 8.87 7.49
C THR A 95 0.50 8.28 8.81
N ALA A 96 1.40 7.83 9.69
CA ALA A 96 1.01 7.35 11.02
C ALA A 96 0.20 8.39 11.81
N ARG A 97 0.55 9.68 11.65
CA ARG A 97 -0.18 10.79 12.28
C ARG A 97 -1.57 10.95 11.69
N GLU A 98 -1.71 10.93 10.36
CA GLU A 98 -3.02 11.06 9.71
C GLU A 98 -3.93 9.89 10.05
N ALA A 99 -3.41 8.67 10.09
CA ALA A 99 -4.18 7.50 10.50
C ALA A 99 -4.68 7.62 11.95
N LEU A 100 -3.81 8.06 12.87
CA LEU A 100 -4.20 8.30 14.26
C LEU A 100 -5.23 9.43 14.38
N GLN A 101 -4.99 10.57 13.72
CA GLN A 101 -5.91 11.70 13.73
C GLN A 101 -7.28 11.30 13.18
N PHE A 102 -7.30 10.58 12.05
CA PHE A 102 -8.53 10.06 11.48
C PHE A 102 -9.28 9.17 12.47
N PHE A 103 -8.56 8.29 13.17
CA PHE A 103 -9.17 7.45 14.20
C PHE A 103 -9.72 8.26 15.36
N ASP A 104 -8.94 9.21 15.90
CA ASP A 104 -9.33 10.07 17.02
C ASP A 104 -10.53 10.97 16.67
N ASP A 105 -10.67 11.38 15.41
CA ASP A 105 -11.80 12.17 14.93
C ASP A 105 -13.07 11.32 14.79
N MET A 106 -12.93 10.05 14.38
CA MET A 106 -14.06 9.16 14.09
C MET A 106 -14.54 8.38 15.31
N TYR A 107 -13.64 7.98 16.21
CA TYR A 107 -13.96 7.17 17.37
C TYR A 107 -15.04 7.80 18.28
N PRO A 108 -15.01 9.11 18.60
CA PRO A 108 -16.05 9.75 19.42
C PRO A 108 -17.42 9.84 18.74
N GLN A 109 -17.50 9.60 17.43
CA GLN A 109 -18.77 9.62 16.68
C GLN A 109 -19.52 8.29 16.77
N LEU A 110 -18.88 7.25 17.31
CA LEU A 110 -19.52 5.95 17.51
C LEU A 110 -20.50 6.01 18.67
N SER A 111 -21.67 5.41 18.46
CA SER A 111 -22.65 5.18 19.51
C SER A 111 -22.16 4.09 20.47
N GLU A 112 -22.67 4.13 21.71
CA GLU A 112 -22.40 3.10 22.72
C GLU A 112 -22.80 1.69 22.21
N ALA A 113 -23.91 1.59 21.48
CA ALA A 113 -24.35 0.34 20.86
C ALA A 113 -23.36 -0.22 19.82
N GLU A 114 -22.69 0.64 19.05
CA GLU A 114 -21.65 0.22 18.09
C GLU A 114 -20.37 -0.23 18.82
N LEU A 115 -20.04 0.41 19.94
CA LEU A 115 -18.87 0.04 20.76
C LEU A 115 -19.08 -1.28 21.52
N GLU A 116 -20.29 -1.54 21.98
CA GLU A 116 -20.66 -2.78 22.69
C GLU A 116 -20.92 -3.95 21.74
N PHE A 117 -21.02 -3.69 20.44
CA PHE A 117 -21.31 -4.72 19.45
C PHE A 117 -20.18 -5.76 19.39
N ALA A 118 -20.51 -7.00 19.74
CA ALA A 118 -19.61 -8.13 19.56
C ALA A 118 -19.70 -8.62 18.11
N PRO A 119 -18.61 -8.53 17.31
CA PRO A 119 -18.63 -9.03 15.95
C PRO A 119 -18.93 -10.54 15.89
N PRO A 120 -19.59 -11.02 14.82
CA PRO A 120 -19.94 -12.42 14.68
C PRO A 120 -18.71 -13.33 14.84
N GLN A 121 -18.83 -14.35 15.68
CA GLN A 121 -17.77 -15.35 15.83
C GLN A 121 -17.60 -16.15 14.53
N GLY A 122 -16.35 -16.46 14.18
CA GLY A 122 -16.04 -17.30 13.03
C GLY A 122 -15.62 -16.55 11.75
N TRP A 123 -15.19 -15.29 11.85
CA TRP A 123 -14.55 -14.62 10.71
C TRP A 123 -13.37 -15.44 10.19
N ASN A 124 -13.39 -15.72 8.88
CA ASN A 124 -12.33 -16.45 8.22
C ASN A 124 -11.17 -15.50 7.90
N LEU A 125 -10.10 -15.60 8.69
CA LEU A 125 -8.81 -14.92 8.49
C LEU A 125 -8.15 -15.22 7.13
N SER A 126 -8.67 -16.16 6.34
CA SER A 126 -8.09 -16.53 5.04
C SER A 126 -8.41 -15.56 3.90
N HIS A 127 -9.25 -14.54 4.11
CA HIS A 127 -9.58 -13.58 3.04
C HIS A 127 -8.46 -12.56 2.83
N PRO A 128 -7.81 -12.55 1.65
CA PRO A 128 -6.69 -11.63 1.41
C PRO A 128 -7.16 -10.17 1.46
N TYR A 129 -6.46 -9.36 2.26
CA TYR A 129 -6.74 -7.92 2.37
C TYR A 129 -6.76 -7.19 1.03
N GLU A 130 -6.01 -7.70 0.04
CA GLU A 130 -5.87 -7.07 -1.26
C GLU A 130 -7.18 -7.07 -2.04
N THR A 131 -7.95 -8.17 -1.94
CA THR A 131 -9.18 -8.45 -2.71
C THR A 131 -10.46 -8.27 -1.91
N PHE A 132 -10.37 -8.13 -0.59
CA PHE A 132 -11.55 -7.94 0.25
C PHE A 132 -12.20 -6.56 0.02
N ASP A 133 -13.51 -6.55 -0.24
CA ASP A 133 -14.30 -5.32 -0.41
C ASP A 133 -14.83 -4.82 0.94
N ARG A 134 -14.04 -3.98 1.61
CA ARG A 134 -14.38 -3.35 2.90
C ARG A 134 -15.60 -2.42 2.83
N TRP A 135 -16.01 -2.05 1.62
CA TRP A 135 -17.11 -1.12 1.38
C TRP A 135 -18.43 -1.83 1.08
N GLN A 136 -18.40 -3.17 1.07
CA GLN A 136 -19.58 -3.99 0.89
C GLN A 136 -20.55 -3.76 2.07
N ASP A 137 -21.84 -3.69 1.76
CA ASP A 137 -22.93 -3.55 2.73
C ASP A 137 -22.92 -2.27 3.58
N LEU A 138 -22.13 -1.25 3.18
CA LEU A 138 -22.15 0.07 3.81
C LEU A 138 -23.31 0.93 3.29
N PRO A 139 -23.86 1.85 4.13
CA PRO A 139 -24.87 2.81 3.69
C PRO A 139 -24.43 3.64 2.47
N LEU A 140 -25.31 3.81 1.49
CA LEU A 140 -24.96 4.45 0.21
C LEU A 140 -24.49 5.90 0.39
N ASP A 141 -25.10 6.64 1.31
CA ASP A 141 -24.73 8.02 1.65
C ASP A 141 -23.32 8.09 2.26
N PHE A 142 -22.95 7.10 3.08
CA PHE A 142 -21.60 6.96 3.62
C PHE A 142 -20.60 6.69 2.48
N VAL A 143 -20.89 5.72 1.62
CA VAL A 143 -20.01 5.36 0.49
C VAL A 143 -19.77 6.57 -0.41
N GLN A 144 -20.81 7.35 -0.70
CA GLN A 144 -20.69 8.58 -1.51
C GLN A 144 -19.84 9.64 -0.83
N ARG A 145 -20.05 9.88 0.47
CA ARG A 145 -19.29 10.88 1.25
C ARG A 145 -17.80 10.57 1.31
N TRP A 146 -17.45 9.30 1.45
CA TRP A 146 -16.07 8.85 1.68
C TRP A 146 -15.43 8.20 0.45
N ALA A 147 -16.04 8.34 -0.73
CA ALA A 147 -15.58 7.67 -1.95
C ALA A 147 -14.11 7.94 -2.31
N CYS A 148 -13.57 9.11 -1.95
CA CYS A 148 -12.17 9.46 -2.21
C CYS A 148 -11.16 8.66 -1.37
N TYR A 149 -11.60 8.01 -0.29
CA TYR A 149 -10.77 7.16 0.58
C TYR A 149 -10.74 5.70 0.11
N ARG A 150 -11.60 5.32 -0.85
CA ARG A 150 -11.67 3.95 -1.36
C ARG A 150 -10.46 3.62 -2.22
N LYS A 151 -9.81 2.48 -1.92
CA LYS A 151 -8.67 1.98 -2.70
C LYS A 151 -9.15 1.58 -4.11
N PRO A 152 -8.50 2.06 -5.18
CA PRO A 152 -8.84 1.65 -6.53
C PRO A 152 -8.43 0.19 -6.79
N PRO A 153 -9.10 -0.50 -7.75
CA PRO A 153 -8.66 -1.83 -8.17
C PRO A 153 -7.24 -1.76 -8.75
N ILE A 154 -6.44 -2.78 -8.48
CA ILE A 154 -5.07 -2.85 -8.98
C ILE A 154 -5.10 -2.98 -10.51
N PRO A 155 -4.39 -2.10 -11.25
CA PRO A 155 -4.27 -2.23 -12.70
C PRO A 155 -3.74 -3.60 -13.11
N TRP A 156 -4.26 -4.16 -14.19
CA TRP A 156 -3.82 -5.48 -14.68
C TRP A 156 -2.32 -5.49 -15.02
N SER A 157 -1.79 -4.38 -15.55
CA SER A 157 -0.37 -4.20 -15.85
C SER A 157 0.50 -4.33 -14.60
N THR A 158 0.03 -3.78 -13.47
CA THR A 158 0.67 -3.93 -12.17
C THR A 158 0.66 -5.37 -11.70
N LYS A 159 -0.46 -6.09 -11.86
CA LYS A 159 -0.55 -7.52 -11.51
C LYS A 159 0.43 -8.36 -12.34
N VAL A 160 0.52 -8.12 -13.64
CA VAL A 160 1.46 -8.80 -14.55
C VAL A 160 2.90 -8.48 -14.14
N LEU A 161 3.21 -7.21 -13.87
CA LEU A 161 4.56 -6.83 -13.48
C LEU A 161 4.98 -7.48 -12.15
N ARG A 162 4.08 -7.53 -11.16
CA ARG A 162 4.31 -8.25 -9.90
C ARG A 162 4.53 -9.74 -10.13
N TYR A 163 3.73 -10.36 -10.99
CA TYR A 163 3.90 -11.77 -11.37
C TYR A 163 5.28 -12.03 -11.99
N LEU A 164 5.68 -11.23 -12.96
CA LEU A 164 7.00 -11.32 -13.60
C LEU A 164 8.14 -11.08 -12.61
N CYS A 165 7.98 -10.12 -11.70
CA CYS A 165 8.95 -9.80 -10.65
C CYS A 165 9.06 -10.87 -9.55
N ARG A 166 8.27 -11.95 -9.59
CA ARG A 166 8.53 -13.14 -8.76
C ARG A 166 9.81 -13.87 -9.17
N TYR A 167 10.21 -13.76 -10.43
CA TYR A 167 11.49 -14.28 -10.91
C TYR A 167 12.61 -13.32 -10.52
N ARG A 168 13.54 -13.76 -9.65
CA ARG A 168 14.62 -12.91 -9.10
C ARG A 168 15.41 -12.14 -10.17
N TRP A 169 15.69 -12.77 -11.31
CA TRP A 169 16.42 -12.14 -12.41
C TRP A 169 15.59 -11.04 -13.08
N VAL A 170 14.28 -11.23 -13.25
CA VAL A 170 13.38 -10.21 -13.80
C VAL A 170 13.28 -9.04 -12.83
N HIS A 171 13.06 -9.30 -11.53
CA HIS A 171 13.02 -8.26 -10.50
C HIS A 171 14.28 -7.41 -10.56
N TYR A 172 15.45 -8.04 -10.58
CA TYR A 172 16.73 -7.37 -10.66
C TYR A 172 16.88 -6.50 -11.93
N VAL A 173 16.47 -7.01 -13.10
CA VAL A 173 16.48 -6.25 -14.36
C VAL A 173 15.55 -5.03 -14.25
N VAL A 174 14.32 -5.21 -13.76
CA VAL A 174 13.34 -4.11 -13.61
C VAL A 174 13.86 -3.03 -12.65
N VAL A 175 14.44 -3.43 -11.51
CA VAL A 175 15.06 -2.50 -10.55
C VAL A 175 16.18 -1.70 -11.21
N ARG A 176 17.08 -2.38 -11.95
CA ARG A 176 18.19 -1.72 -12.65
C ARG A 176 17.66 -0.69 -13.64
N VAL A 177 16.74 -1.09 -14.52
CA VAL A 177 16.12 -0.20 -15.52
C VAL A 177 15.46 1.01 -14.86
N ARG A 178 14.68 0.81 -13.79
CA ARG A 178 14.04 1.90 -13.04
C ARG A 178 15.06 2.84 -12.40
N ARG A 179 16.11 2.30 -11.79
CA ARG A 179 17.20 3.10 -11.21
C ARG A 179 17.91 3.96 -12.27
N PHE A 180 18.18 3.39 -13.44
CA PHE A 180 18.77 4.13 -14.56
C PHE A 180 17.86 5.28 -15.01
N HIS A 181 16.55 5.05 -15.13
CA HIS A 181 15.59 6.09 -15.51
C HIS A 181 15.39 7.17 -14.45
N SER A 182 15.40 6.83 -13.16
CA SER A 182 15.36 7.81 -12.07
C SER A 182 16.57 8.73 -12.11
N GLY A 183 17.77 8.20 -12.43
CA GLY A 183 18.97 9.01 -12.67
C GLY A 183 18.90 9.86 -13.95
N PHE A 184 18.23 9.36 -15.00
CA PHE A 184 18.06 10.06 -16.27
C PHE A 184 16.96 11.14 -16.26
N LYS A 185 16.12 11.25 -15.23
CA LYS A 185 15.25 12.43 -15.06
C LYS A 185 16.04 13.72 -14.77
N PHE A 186 17.35 13.62 -14.55
CA PHE A 186 18.32 14.74 -14.59
C PHE A 186 18.98 14.96 -15.97
N GLY A 187 18.60 14.17 -16.99
CA GLY A 187 19.17 14.22 -18.35
C GLY A 187 18.22 13.65 -19.41
N ALA A 188 16.94 14.02 -19.37
CA ALA A 188 15.90 13.41 -20.18
C ALA A 188 16.14 13.62 -21.69
N LEU A 189 16.30 12.54 -22.47
CA LEU A 189 16.03 12.52 -23.92
C LEU A 189 15.91 11.12 -24.58
N LEU A 190 16.15 10.00 -23.88
CA LEU A 190 16.25 8.68 -24.56
C LEU A 190 15.04 7.74 -24.43
N LEU A 191 14.13 7.96 -23.48
CA LEU A 191 12.97 7.06 -23.29
C LEU A 191 11.79 7.32 -24.23
N ASP A 192 11.69 8.54 -24.78
CA ASP A 192 10.65 8.87 -25.76
C ASP A 192 10.87 8.10 -27.09
N GLY A 193 12.11 7.62 -27.32
CA GLY A 193 12.46 6.79 -28.48
C GLY A 193 11.98 5.33 -28.38
N MET A 194 11.98 4.73 -27.19
CA MET A 194 11.59 3.31 -27.04
C MET A 194 10.08 3.09 -27.08
N LEU A 195 9.28 4.03 -26.57
CA LEU A 195 7.82 3.98 -26.68
C LEU A 195 7.34 4.19 -28.13
N ARG A 196 8.04 5.05 -28.91
CA ARG A 196 7.77 5.24 -30.33
C ARG A 196 8.17 4.05 -31.20
N PHE A 197 9.20 3.28 -30.80
CA PHE A 197 9.62 2.09 -31.54
C PHE A 197 8.58 0.95 -31.46
N PHE A 198 7.90 0.78 -30.32
CA PHE A 198 6.81 -0.20 -30.19
C PHE A 198 5.49 0.27 -30.82
N GLN A 199 5.24 1.57 -30.94
CA GLN A 199 4.07 2.08 -31.66
C GLN A 199 4.26 2.12 -33.19
N GLY A 200 5.50 2.19 -33.68
CA GLY A 200 5.80 2.19 -35.13
C GLY A 200 5.76 0.80 -35.81
N ALA A 201 5.79 -0.29 -35.05
CA ALA A 201 5.84 -1.65 -35.61
C ALA A 201 4.45 -2.25 -35.96
N CYS A 202 3.35 -1.54 -35.69
CA CYS A 202 1.98 -2.01 -35.98
C CYS A 202 1.29 -1.34 -37.19
N LEU A 203 1.97 -0.46 -37.94
CA LEU A 203 1.35 0.27 -39.07
C LEU A 203 2.03 0.06 -40.44
N GLN A 204 2.84 -0.99 -40.61
CA GLN A 204 3.32 -1.41 -41.93
C GLN A 204 3.06 -2.90 -42.13
N GLY A 205 1.82 -3.21 -42.52
CA GLY A 205 1.38 -4.57 -42.79
C GLY A 205 -0.03 -4.60 -43.40
N SER A 206 -0.32 -3.72 -44.36
CA SER A 206 -1.51 -3.81 -45.22
C SER A 206 -1.22 -3.06 -46.51
N GLY A 207 -0.78 -3.79 -47.53
CA GLY A 207 -0.57 -3.34 -48.89
C GLY A 207 -0.56 -4.55 -49.79
#